data_AF-A0A3C0Z8F9-F1
#
_entry.id   AF-A0A3C0Z8F9-F1
#
_cell.length_a   1.000
_cell.length_b   1.000
_cell.length_c   1.000
_cell.angle_alpha   90.00
_cell.angle_beta   90.00
_cell.angle_gamma   90.00
#
_symmetry.space_group_name_H-M   'P 1'
#
loop_
_entity.id
_entity.type
_entity.pdbx_description
1 polymer ?
#
loop_
_entity_poly.entity_id
_entity_poly.type
_entity_poly.pdbx_seq_one_letter_code
_entity_poly.pdbx_strand_id
1 'polypeptide(L)'
;MEQRQRFTHRIHTRITAKKFEELQSLQLRSQGIKSLSELLRNILDNKKIVVLSRDASLDMFMEELSKIRQQIQAIGVNINQVTKRFHNASGAEAKLFSAMEITRLYQQTDLKVTELLGIISNLSKVWLPGS
;
A
#
# COMPACT_ATOMS: atom_id res chain seq x y z
N MET A 1 -16.53 35.66 4.63
CA MET A 1 -17.03 34.39 5.20
C MET A 1 -18.29 34.03 4.41
N GLU A 2 -18.27 32.95 3.62
CA GLU A 2 -19.48 32.51 2.89
C GLU A 2 -20.55 32.09 3.90
N GLN A 3 -21.72 32.74 3.84
CA GLN A 3 -22.86 32.32 4.64
C GLN A 3 -23.32 30.95 4.16
N ARG A 4 -23.45 29.99 5.10
CA ARG A 4 -24.05 28.68 4.83
C ARG A 4 -25.48 28.91 4.31
N GLN A 5 -25.70 28.70 3.01
CA GLN A 5 -27.04 28.76 2.43
C GLN A 5 -27.93 27.76 3.16
N ARG A 6 -29.10 28.23 3.61
CA ARG A 6 -30.06 27.42 4.35
C ARG A 6 -30.85 26.56 3.37
N PHE A 7 -31.01 25.27 3.68
CA PHE A 7 -31.87 24.38 2.88
C PHE A 7 -33.35 24.77 3.10
N THR A 8 -34.00 25.32 2.08
CA THR A 8 -35.36 25.88 2.18
C THR A 8 -36.46 24.97 1.62
N HIS A 9 -36.14 24.09 0.68
CA HIS A 9 -37.11 23.25 -0.01
C HIS A 9 -36.79 21.76 0.13
N ARG A 10 -37.82 20.93 0.32
CA ARG A 10 -37.71 19.48 0.44
C ARG A 10 -38.17 18.82 -0.87
N ILE A 11 -37.33 17.94 -1.40
CA ILE A 11 -37.61 17.15 -2.61
C ILE A 11 -37.79 15.70 -2.19
N HIS A 12 -38.87 15.07 -2.64
CA HIS A 12 -39.14 13.64 -2.45
C HIS A 12 -39.35 12.97 -3.80
N THR A 13 -38.65 11.86 -4.04
CA THR A 13 -38.84 11.04 -5.23
C THR A 13 -38.66 9.57 -4.87
N ARG A 14 -39.28 8.68 -5.65
CA ARG A 14 -39.10 7.23 -5.52
C ARG A 14 -38.01 6.78 -6.49
N ILE A 15 -37.16 5.88 -6.02
CA ILE A 15 -36.11 5.24 -6.83
C ILE A 15 -36.23 3.73 -6.70
N THR A 16 -35.63 3.00 -7.64
CA THR A 16 -35.57 1.54 -7.60
C THR A 16 -34.62 1.07 -6.48
N ALA A 17 -34.83 -0.15 -5.98
CA ALA A 17 -33.97 -0.76 -4.97
C ALA A 17 -32.50 -0.82 -5.42
N LYS A 18 -32.27 -1.25 -6.67
CA LYS A 18 -30.93 -1.23 -7.29
C LYS A 18 -30.27 0.15 -7.22
N LYS A 19 -31.02 1.21 -7.55
CA LYS A 19 -30.46 2.57 -7.52
C LYS A 19 -30.17 3.05 -6.11
N PHE A 20 -31.00 2.64 -5.15
CA PHE A 20 -30.78 2.92 -3.74
C PHE A 20 -29.47 2.28 -3.24
N GLU A 21 -29.25 1.00 -3.56
CA GLU A 21 -28.01 0.29 -3.23
C GLU A 21 -26.78 0.93 -3.89
N GLU A 22 -26.87 1.30 -5.17
CA GLU A 22 -25.80 2.01 -5.88
C GLU A 22 -25.41 3.31 -5.14
N LEU A 23 -26.39 4.13 -4.77
CA LEU A 23 -26.16 5.41 -4.09
C LEU A 23 -25.64 5.21 -2.66
N GLN A 24 -26.12 4.19 -1.95
CA GLN A 24 -25.60 3.85 -0.63
C GLN A 24 -24.14 3.39 -0.72
N SER A 25 -23.81 2.55 -1.69
CA SER A 25 -22.42 2.12 -1.93
C SER A 25 -21.52 3.31 -2.27
N LEU A 26 -22.00 4.25 -3.09
CA LEU A 26 -21.27 5.47 -3.44
C LEU A 26 -21.06 6.35 -2.22
N GLN A 27 -22.08 6.50 -1.36
CA GLN A 27 -21.99 7.27 -0.13
C GLN A 27 -20.91 6.71 0.80
N LEU A 28 -20.88 5.39 1.01
CA LEU A 28 -19.89 4.73 1.86
C LEU A 28 -18.45 4.92 1.36
N ARG A 29 -18.26 4.96 0.05
CA ARG A 29 -16.94 5.19 -0.56
C ARG A 29 -16.57 6.67 -0.69
N SER A 30 -17.51 7.59 -0.48
CA SER A 30 -17.28 9.02 -0.67
C SER A 30 -16.61 9.66 0.55
N GLN A 31 -15.53 10.39 0.32
CA GLN A 31 -14.80 11.09 1.37
C GLN A 31 -15.57 12.32 1.86
N GLY A 32 -15.75 12.43 3.18
CA GLY A 32 -16.35 13.61 3.81
C GLY A 32 -17.87 13.70 3.74
N ILE A 33 -18.56 12.70 3.15
CA ILE A 33 -20.02 12.66 3.05
C ILE A 33 -20.59 11.78 4.16
N LYS A 34 -21.43 12.35 5.02
CA LYS A 34 -21.94 11.68 6.23
C LYS A 34 -23.35 11.10 6.06
N SER A 35 -24.05 11.46 4.98
CA SER A 35 -25.42 10.98 4.75
C SER A 35 -25.76 10.89 3.26
N LEU A 36 -26.74 10.03 2.94
CA LEU A 36 -27.30 9.93 1.60
C LEU A 36 -27.92 11.26 1.12
N SER A 37 -28.51 12.03 2.03
CA SER A 37 -29.06 13.35 1.70
C SER A 37 -27.96 14.34 1.32
N GLU A 38 -26.80 14.29 1.96
CA GLU A 38 -25.64 15.11 1.60
C GLU A 38 -25.05 14.70 0.26
N LEU A 39 -24.95 13.39 -0.01
CA LEU A 39 -24.56 12.87 -1.32
C LEU A 39 -25.47 13.39 -2.42
N LEU A 40 -26.79 13.23 -2.26
CA LEU A 40 -27.77 13.63 -3.26
C LEU A 40 -27.74 15.14 -3.51
N ARG A 41 -27.58 15.97 -2.47
CA ARG A 41 -27.39 17.42 -2.65
C ARG A 41 -26.13 17.74 -3.42
N ASN A 42 -25.01 17.09 -3.11
CA ASN A 42 -23.76 17.29 -3.86
C ASN A 42 -23.91 16.89 -5.33
N ILE A 43 -24.64 15.81 -5.62
CA ILE A 43 -24.97 15.42 -7.01
C ILE A 43 -25.82 16.50 -7.69
N LEU A 44 -26.89 16.97 -7.04
CA LEU A 44 -27.80 17.99 -7.60
C LEU A 44 -27.11 19.35 -7.82
N ASP A 45 -26.19 19.72 -6.93
CA ASP A 45 -25.40 20.95 -7.01
C ASP A 45 -24.18 20.82 -7.93
N ASN A 46 -23.99 19.67 -8.61
CA ASN A 46 -22.81 19.35 -9.43
C ASN A 46 -21.47 19.54 -8.67
N LYS A 47 -21.47 19.28 -7.36
CA LYS A 47 -20.26 19.35 -6.53
C LYS A 47 -19.40 18.11 -6.77
N LYS A 48 -18.09 18.31 -6.73
CA LYS A 48 -17.12 17.21 -6.84
C LYS A 48 -17.30 16.24 -5.68
N ILE A 49 -17.56 14.97 -5.99
CA ILE A 49 -17.62 13.88 -5.03
C ILE A 49 -16.31 13.11 -5.16
N VAL A 50 -15.47 13.15 -4.11
CA VAL A 50 -14.23 12.39 -4.07
C VAL A 50 -14.56 11.00 -3.53
N VAL A 51 -14.35 9.98 -4.36
CA VAL A 51 -14.57 8.58 -3.98
C VAL A 51 -13.22 7.94 -3.70
N LEU A 52 -13.08 7.35 -2.51
CA LEU A 52 -11.94 6.53 -2.15
C LEU A 52 -12.21 5.11 -2.66
N SER A 53 -11.58 4.77 -3.77
CA SER A 53 -11.48 3.37 -4.22
C SER A 53 -10.19 2.77 -3.67
N ARG A 54 -10.30 1.75 -2.83
CA ARG A 54 -9.16 0.92 -2.43
C ARG A 54 -9.05 -0.23 -3.41
N ASP A 55 -7.92 -0.34 -4.08
CA ASP A 55 -7.64 -1.46 -4.97
C ASP A 55 -7.05 -2.62 -4.16
N ALA A 56 -7.79 -3.72 -4.10
CA ALA A 56 -7.37 -4.92 -3.38
C ALA A 56 -6.10 -5.56 -3.98
N SER A 57 -5.83 -5.36 -5.27
CA SER A 57 -4.59 -5.83 -5.89
C SER A 57 -3.37 -5.07 -5.35
N LEU A 58 -3.49 -3.75 -5.15
CA LEU A 58 -2.42 -2.93 -4.59
C LEU A 58 -2.15 -3.31 -3.12
N ASP A 59 -3.20 -3.59 -2.35
CA ASP A 59 -3.06 -4.03 -0.96
C ASP A 59 -2.21 -5.32 -0.86
N MET A 60 -2.46 -6.29 -1.75
CA MET A 60 -1.69 -7.53 -1.81
C MET A 60 -0.21 -7.29 -2.16
N PHE A 61 0.07 -6.50 -3.21
CA PHE A 61 1.45 -6.16 -3.57
C PHE A 61 2.19 -5.40 -2.46
N MET A 62 1.51 -4.47 -1.79
CA MET A 62 2.10 -3.72 -0.68
C MET A 62 2.42 -4.61 0.53
N GLU A 63 1.62 -5.63 0.79
CA GLU A 63 1.89 -6.63 1.82
C GLU A 63 3.17 -7.43 1.50
N GLU A 64 3.29 -7.94 0.26
CA GLU A 64 4.46 -8.71 -0.17
C GLU A 64 5.74 -7.86 -0.15
N LEU A 65 5.68 -6.62 -0.66
CA LEU A 65 6.81 -5.69 -0.61
C LEU A 65 7.24 -5.39 0.83
N SER A 66 6.29 -5.23 1.75
CA SER A 66 6.60 -5.01 3.16
C SER A 66 7.30 -6.22 3.79
N LYS A 67 6.87 -7.44 3.45
CA LYS A 67 7.51 -8.70 3.92
C LYS A 67 8.95 -8.80 3.42
N ILE A 68 9.19 -8.58 2.13
CA ILE A 68 10.56 -8.63 1.57
C ILE A 68 11.45 -7.56 2.21
N ARG A 69 10.94 -6.34 2.39
CA ARG A 69 11.68 -5.26 3.06
C ARG A 69 12.13 -5.66 4.46
N GLN A 70 11.25 -6.26 5.26
CA GLN A 70 11.60 -6.74 6.61
C GLN A 70 12.68 -7.83 6.57
N GLN A 71 12.60 -8.75 5.61
CA GLN A 71 13.59 -9.81 5.44
C GLN A 71 14.97 -9.25 5.06
N ILE A 72 15.04 -8.31 4.11
CA ILE A 72 16.29 -7.64 3.74
C ILE A 72 16.88 -6.88 4.93
N GLN A 73 16.06 -6.17 5.70
CA GLN A 73 16.50 -5.48 6.92
C GLN A 73 17.10 -6.45 7.95
N ALA A 74 16.46 -7.58 8.19
CA ALA A 74 16.97 -8.61 9.10
C ALA A 74 18.32 -9.18 8.62
N ILE A 75 18.47 -9.44 7.31
CA ILE A 75 19.75 -9.88 6.73
C ILE A 75 20.83 -8.81 6.94
N GLY A 76 20.53 -7.53 6.69
CA GLY A 76 21.47 -6.43 6.91
C GLY A 76 21.92 -6.30 8.37
N VAL A 77 21.00 -6.48 9.32
CA VAL A 77 21.31 -6.54 10.76
C VAL A 77 22.26 -7.70 11.06
N ASN A 78 22.03 -8.87 10.48
CA ASN A 78 22.93 -10.03 10.66
C ASN A 78 24.32 -9.78 10.05
N ILE A 79 24.41 -9.20 8.85
CA ILE A 79 25.68 -8.82 8.22
C ILE A 79 26.46 -7.88 9.15
N ASN A 80 25.81 -6.88 9.73
CA ASN A 80 26.44 -5.97 10.68
C ASN A 80 26.97 -6.69 11.92
N GLN A 81 26.23 -7.67 12.46
CA GLN A 81 26.67 -8.45 13.61
C GLN A 81 27.90 -9.31 13.28
N VAL A 82 27.88 -10.03 12.15
CA VAL A 82 29.00 -10.87 11.73
C VAL A 82 30.22 -10.02 11.38
N THR A 83 30.03 -8.85 10.78
CA THR A 83 31.12 -7.90 10.50
C THR A 83 31.80 -7.42 11.79
N LYS A 84 31.02 -7.09 12.83
CA LYS A 84 31.58 -6.75 14.15
C LYS A 84 32.36 -7.93 14.76
N ARG A 85 31.82 -9.16 14.66
CA ARG A 85 32.51 -10.38 15.11
C ARG A 85 33.82 -10.61 14.36
N PHE A 86 33.82 -10.44 13.04
CA PHE A 86 35.01 -10.55 12.19
C PHE A 86 36.10 -9.57 12.63
N HIS A 87 35.73 -8.31 12.90
CA HIS A 87 36.69 -7.28 13.32
C HIS A 87 37.28 -7.55 14.71
N ASN A 88 36.47 -8.09 15.62
CA ASN A 88 36.86 -8.39 17.00
C ASN A 88 37.52 -9.78 17.17
N ALA A 89 37.60 -10.60 16.12
CA ALA A 89 38.12 -11.96 16.20
C ALA A 89 39.66 -12.00 16.29
N SER A 90 40.17 -12.63 17.33
CA SER A 90 41.60 -12.86 17.56
C SER A 90 42.02 -14.23 17.01
N GLY A 91 42.07 -14.37 15.68
CA GLY A 91 42.53 -15.62 15.03
C GLY A 91 42.12 -15.74 13.57
N ALA A 92 42.98 -16.32 12.74
CA ALA A 92 42.74 -16.48 11.30
C ALA A 92 41.51 -17.35 11.01
N GLU A 93 41.30 -18.42 11.79
CA GLU A 93 40.17 -19.34 11.63
C GLU A 93 38.82 -18.67 11.94
N ALA A 94 38.73 -17.92 13.05
CA ALA A 94 37.52 -17.21 13.43
C ALA A 94 37.16 -16.08 12.44
N LYS A 95 38.17 -15.42 11.86
CA LYS A 95 37.99 -14.47 10.77
C LYS A 95 37.51 -15.17 9.49
N LEU A 96 38.10 -16.30 9.13
CA LEU A 96 37.69 -17.08 7.96
C LEU A 96 36.23 -17.53 8.08
N PHE A 97 35.83 -18.05 9.25
CA PHE A 97 34.45 -18.44 9.52
C PHE A 97 33.48 -17.26 9.36
N SER A 98 33.81 -16.11 9.96
CA SER A 98 32.96 -14.91 9.85
C SER A 98 32.90 -14.37 8.42
N ALA A 99 33.99 -14.47 7.64
CA ALA A 99 34.00 -14.10 6.22
C ALA A 99 33.09 -15.03 5.38
N MET A 100 33.14 -16.34 5.62
CA MET A 100 32.24 -17.30 4.96
C MET A 100 30.76 -17.01 5.30
N GLU A 101 30.47 -16.68 6.56
CA GLU A 101 29.13 -16.33 7.01
C GLU A 101 28.63 -15.03 6.36
N ILE A 102 29.49 -14.00 6.24
CA ILE A 102 29.19 -12.76 5.51
C ILE A 102 28.85 -13.06 4.04
N THR A 103 29.68 -13.85 3.35
CA THR A 103 29.43 -14.24 1.95
C THR A 103 28.09 -14.93 1.78
N ARG A 104 27.73 -15.86 2.68
CA ARG A 104 26.42 -16.53 2.68
C ARG A 104 25.27 -15.54 2.86
N LEU A 105 25.42 -14.56 3.75
CA LEU A 105 24.39 -13.54 3.98
C LEU A 105 24.21 -12.64 2.75
N TYR A 106 25.29 -12.26 2.07
CA TYR A 106 25.21 -11.52 0.80
C TYR A 106 24.47 -12.32 -0.29
N GLN A 107 24.75 -13.62 -0.43
CA GLN A 107 23.99 -14.48 -1.35
C GLN A 107 22.50 -14.51 -1.02
N GLN A 108 22.13 -14.51 0.26
CA GLN A 108 20.72 -14.43 0.66
C GLN A 108 20.10 -13.07 0.32
N THR A 109 20.86 -11.98 0.43
CA THR A 109 20.41 -10.66 -0.04
C THR A 109 20.15 -10.67 -1.54
N ASP A 110 21.03 -11.23 -2.36
CA ASP A 110 20.85 -11.28 -3.83
C ASP A 110 19.57 -12.03 -4.23
N LEU A 111 19.27 -13.15 -3.56
CA LEU A 111 18.01 -13.88 -3.76
C LEU A 111 16.78 -13.01 -3.44
N LYS A 112 16.84 -12.24 -2.34
CA LYS A 112 15.75 -11.34 -1.94
C LYS A 112 15.59 -10.13 -2.86
N VAL A 113 16.69 -9.60 -3.39
CA VAL A 113 16.67 -8.55 -4.40
C VAL A 113 16.05 -9.07 -5.70
N THR A 114 16.39 -10.29 -6.11
CA THR A 114 15.78 -10.93 -7.29
C THR A 114 14.27 -11.12 -7.12
N GLU A 115 13.83 -11.58 -5.95
CA GLU A 115 12.41 -11.70 -5.60
C GLU A 115 11.69 -10.34 -5.65
N LEU A 116 12.31 -9.30 -5.06
CA LEU A 116 11.79 -7.92 -5.09
C LEU A 116 11.60 -7.41 -6.52
N LEU A 117 12.61 -7.61 -7.39
CA LEU A 117 12.54 -7.19 -8.79
C LEU A 117 11.43 -7.94 -9.54
N GLY A 118 11.18 -9.21 -9.20
CA GLY A 118 10.05 -9.98 -9.72
C GLY A 118 8.69 -9.37 -9.35
N ILE A 119 8.51 -8.97 -8.09
CA ILE A 119 7.27 -8.30 -7.65
C ILE A 119 7.09 -6.96 -8.35
N ILE A 120 8.16 -6.15 -8.45
CA ILE A 120 8.12 -4.85 -9.15
C ILE A 120 7.74 -5.04 -10.62
N SER A 121 8.28 -6.06 -11.29
CA SER A 121 7.94 -6.39 -12.67
C SER A 121 6.47 -6.82 -12.84
N ASN A 122 5.94 -7.59 -11.88
CA ASN A 122 4.52 -7.96 -11.91
C ASN A 122 3.61 -6.75 -11.67
N LEU A 123 3.99 -5.87 -10.74
CA LEU A 123 3.29 -4.63 -10.48
C LEU A 123 3.30 -3.73 -11.72
N SER A 124 4.43 -3.60 -12.41
CA SER A 124 4.52 -2.78 -13.63
C SER A 124 3.64 -3.30 -14.75
N LYS A 125 3.48 -4.62 -14.92
CA LYS A 125 2.55 -5.20 -15.92
C LYS A 125 1.09 -4.84 -15.66
N VAL A 126 0.68 -4.79 -14.39
CA VAL A 126 -0.70 -4.45 -14.01
C VAL A 126 -0.97 -2.96 -14.20
N TRP A 127 0.01 -2.11 -13.89
CA TRP A 127 -0.20 -0.66 -13.82
C TRP A 127 0.31 0.14 -15.02
N LEU A 128 1.24 -0.41 -15.81
CA LEU A 128 1.81 0.17 -17.02
C LEU A 128 1.77 -0.85 -18.18
N PRO A 129 0.58 -1.25 -18.65
CA PRO A 129 0.47 -2.17 -19.78
C PRO A 129 0.97 -1.48 -21.06
N GLY A 130 2.25 -1.69 -21.40
CA GLY A 130 2.89 -1.15 -22.61
C GLY A 130 4.31 -0.59 -22.46
N SER A 131 4.90 -0.61 -21.25
CA SER A 131 6.30 -0.24 -21.00
C SER A 131 7.27 -1.41 -21.14
#